data_AF-A0A2Z7BC19-F1
#
_entry.id   AF-A0A2Z7BC19-F1
#
_cell.length_a   1.000
_cell.length_b   1.000
_cell.length_c   1.000
_cell.angle_alpha   90.00
_cell.angle_beta   90.00
_cell.angle_gamma   90.00
#
_symmetry.space_group_name_H-M   'P 1'
#
loop_
_entity.id
_entity.type
_entity.pdbx_description
1 polymer ?
#
loop_
_entity_poly.entity_id
_entity_poly.type
_entity_poly.pdbx_seq_one_letter_code
_entity_poly.pdbx_strand_id
1 'polypeptide(L)'
;MERTTLIGYETSRFVLASEKLVYVLDKSPPKETPVDISLEELIKLETWWDHVLKSKCYMLAYMYNELQRRFEDVVHVADIHQQLKEPFGEFLQAKRYTITKDLMISRMREDTSVREHGFCWIFLCRSES
;
A
#
# COMPACT_ATOMS: atom_id res chain seq x y z
N MET A 1 -9.90 -10.80 3.85
CA MET A 1 -8.44 -10.96 3.70
C MET A 1 -7.80 -9.71 3.09
N GLU A 2 -8.38 -9.12 2.04
CA GLU A 2 -7.79 -7.99 1.30
C GLU A 2 -7.84 -6.62 2.03
N ARG A 3 -8.87 -6.33 2.85
CA ARG A 3 -8.99 -5.04 3.57
C ARG A 3 -7.88 -4.80 4.60
N THR A 4 -7.57 -5.80 5.42
CA THR A 4 -6.52 -5.71 6.45
C THR A 4 -5.13 -5.54 5.84
N THR A 5 -4.92 -6.16 4.67
CA THR A 5 -3.70 -5.99 3.89
C THR A 5 -3.57 -4.57 3.32
N LEU A 6 -4.64 -4.02 2.76
CA LEU A 6 -4.64 -2.66 2.23
C LEU A 6 -4.33 -1.63 3.33
N ILE A 7 -4.98 -1.77 4.48
CA ILE A 7 -4.72 -0.92 5.65
C ILE A 7 -3.26 -1.04 6.09
N GLY A 8 -2.72 -2.26 6.14
CA GLY A 8 -1.30 -2.50 6.48
C GLY A 8 -0.33 -1.83 5.49
N TYR A 9 -0.62 -1.95 4.21
CA TYR A 9 0.19 -1.34 3.15
C TYR A 9 0.13 0.20 3.22
N GLU A 10 -1.05 0.79 3.35
CA GLU A 10 -1.20 2.25 3.45
C GLU A 10 -0.56 2.82 4.72
N THR A 11 -0.77 2.16 5.87
CA THR A 11 -0.16 2.56 7.15
C THR A 11 1.37 2.52 7.08
N SER A 12 1.94 1.49 6.44
CA SER A 12 3.40 1.44 6.23
C SER A 12 3.90 2.63 5.42
N ARG A 13 3.17 3.07 4.37
CA ARG A 13 3.58 4.22 3.55
C ARG A 13 3.57 5.54 4.32
N PHE A 14 2.63 5.72 5.25
CA PHE A 14 2.63 6.89 6.14
C PHE A 14 3.87 6.91 7.05
N VAL A 15 4.24 5.77 7.63
CA VAL A 15 5.44 5.63 8.46
C VAL A 15 6.71 5.88 7.64
N LEU A 16 6.78 5.35 6.42
CA LEU A 16 7.90 5.65 5.51
C LEU A 16 7.97 7.14 5.16
N ALA A 17 6.83 7.81 5.00
CA ALA A 17 6.78 9.24 4.73
C ALA A 17 7.28 10.07 5.92
N SER A 18 6.89 9.73 7.15
CA SER A 18 7.40 10.42 8.35
C SER A 18 8.90 10.25 8.53
N GLU A 19 9.43 9.09 8.14
CA GLU A 19 10.86 8.76 8.21
C GLU A 19 11.66 9.26 6.99
N LYS A 20 11.01 9.90 6.01
CA LYS A 20 11.60 10.35 4.73
C LYS A 20 12.22 9.21 3.90
N LEU A 21 11.66 8.01 3.99
CA LEU A 21 12.15 6.80 3.31
C LEU A 21 11.39 6.44 2.04
N VAL A 22 10.30 7.15 1.72
CA VAL A 22 9.44 6.87 0.54
C VAL A 22 10.23 6.80 -0.77
N TYR A 23 11.32 7.55 -0.88
CA TYR A 23 12.15 7.58 -2.08
C TYR A 23 12.77 6.21 -2.43
N VAL A 24 12.92 5.31 -1.45
CA VAL A 24 13.45 3.95 -1.64
C VAL A 24 12.46 3.05 -2.39
N LEU A 25 11.18 3.42 -2.41
CA LEU A 25 10.14 2.67 -3.12
C LEU A 25 10.20 2.90 -4.64
N ASP A 26 10.65 4.08 -5.07
CA ASP A 26 10.59 4.52 -6.47
C ASP A 26 11.97 4.61 -7.14
N LYS A 27 13.06 4.71 -6.37
CA LYS A 27 14.41 4.90 -6.92
C LYS A 27 15.21 3.61 -6.97
N SER A 28 16.00 3.46 -8.03
CA SER A 28 17.01 2.41 -8.16
C SER A 28 18.18 2.67 -7.19
N PRO A 29 18.94 1.62 -6.84
CA PRO A 29 20.17 1.77 -6.07
C PRO A 29 21.12 2.79 -6.74
N PRO A 30 21.94 3.53 -5.97
CA PRO A 30 23.06 4.26 -6.51
C PRO A 30 23.92 3.33 -7.38
N LYS A 31 24.44 3.83 -8.51
CA LYS A 31 25.26 3.01 -9.42
C LYS A 31 26.47 2.44 -8.66
N GLU A 32 26.55 1.13 -8.60
CA GLU A 32 27.74 0.40 -8.15
C GLU A 32 28.75 0.37 -9.31
N THR A 33 29.66 1.34 -9.38
CA THR A 33 30.75 1.32 -10.36
C THR A 33 31.95 0.53 -9.84
N PRO A 34 32.44 -0.53 -10.52
CA PRO A 34 33.27 -1.54 -9.85
C PRO A 34 34.75 -1.19 -9.63
N VAL A 35 35.23 0.01 -10.01
CA VAL A 35 36.69 0.20 -10.17
C VAL A 35 37.29 1.33 -9.30
N ASP A 36 36.51 2.29 -8.80
CA ASP A 36 37.08 3.35 -7.95
C ASP A 36 35.98 4.08 -7.14
N ILE A 37 35.26 3.33 -6.31
CA ILE A 37 34.19 3.91 -5.48
C ILE A 37 34.84 4.80 -4.42
N SER A 38 34.56 6.10 -4.47
CA SER A 38 35.04 7.02 -3.44
C SER A 38 34.44 6.67 -2.08
N LEU A 39 35.13 7.01 -0.98
CA LEU A 39 34.62 6.77 0.37
C LEU A 39 33.22 7.40 0.58
N GLU A 40 32.98 8.56 -0.03
CA GLU A 40 31.67 9.24 0.02
C GLU A 40 30.58 8.47 -0.71
N GLU A 41 30.89 7.83 -1.84
CA GLU A 41 29.94 6.98 -2.56
C GLU A 41 29.66 5.68 -1.82
N LEU A 42 30.68 5.11 -1.18
CA LEU A 42 30.52 3.91 -0.35
C LEU A 42 29.61 4.19 0.85
N ILE A 43 29.80 5.31 1.55
CA ILE A 43 28.93 5.74 2.66
C ILE A 43 27.49 5.96 2.15
N LYS A 44 27.30 6.57 0.98
CA LYS A 44 25.96 6.75 0.38
C LYS A 44 25.30 5.42 0.04
N LEU A 45 26.07 4.45 -0.45
CA LEU A 45 25.57 3.11 -0.77
C LEU A 45 25.18 2.33 0.49
N GLU A 46 26.01 2.38 1.54
CA GLU A 46 25.70 1.75 2.85
C GLU A 46 24.44 2.37 3.46
N THR A 47 24.36 3.71 3.48
CA THR A 47 23.17 4.43 3.98
C THR A 47 21.92 4.07 3.16
N TRP A 48 22.06 3.88 1.84
CA TRP A 48 20.97 3.42 1.00
C TRP A 48 20.48 2.02 1.42
N TRP A 49 21.39 1.08 1.65
CA TRP A 49 21.04 -0.27 2.09
C TRP A 49 20.38 -0.29 3.47
N ASP A 50 20.83 0.55 4.41
CA ASP A 50 20.16 0.72 5.70
C ASP A 50 18.73 1.22 5.53
N HIS A 51 18.51 2.19 4.64
CA HIS A 51 17.18 2.71 4.35
C HIS A 51 16.28 1.69 3.65
N VAL A 52 16.83 0.85 2.77
CA VAL A 52 16.15 -0.31 2.17
C VAL A 52 15.70 -1.29 3.26
N LEU A 53 16.62 -1.69 4.13
CA LEU A 53 16.33 -2.63 5.22
C LEU A 53 15.27 -2.08 6.17
N LYS A 54 15.42 -0.82 6.61
CA LYS A 54 14.45 -0.16 7.50
C LYS A 54 13.07 -0.07 6.86
N SER A 55 13.02 0.27 5.57
CA SER A 55 11.76 0.36 4.84
C SER A 55 11.08 -1.00 4.70
N LYS A 56 11.85 -2.05 4.42
CA LYS A 56 11.36 -3.43 4.38
C LYS A 56 10.78 -3.85 5.73
N CYS A 57 11.48 -3.57 6.83
CA CYS A 57 11.03 -3.88 8.19
C CYS A 57 9.68 -3.21 8.51
N TYR A 58 9.52 -1.92 8.18
CA TYR A 58 8.23 -1.24 8.36
C TYR A 58 7.14 -1.89 7.51
N MET A 59 7.38 -2.09 6.21
CA MET A 59 6.39 -2.70 5.32
C MET A 59 5.95 -4.08 5.81
N LEU A 60 6.90 -4.95 6.17
CA LEU A 60 6.58 -6.28 6.70
C LEU A 60 5.85 -6.19 8.04
N ALA A 61 6.30 -5.35 8.99
CA ALA A 61 5.68 -5.24 10.32
C ALA A 61 4.21 -4.81 10.27
N TYR A 62 3.84 -3.96 9.31
CA TYR A 62 2.46 -3.52 9.13
C TYR A 62 1.64 -4.45 8.22
N MET A 63 2.24 -5.48 7.61
CA MET A 63 1.54 -6.50 6.81
C MET A 63 1.13 -7.72 7.63
N TYR A 64 0.06 -8.41 7.21
CA TYR A 64 -0.42 -9.65 7.82
C TYR A 64 0.49 -10.86 7.47
N ASN A 65 0.47 -11.90 8.31
CA ASN A 65 1.41 -13.03 8.32
C ASN A 65 1.67 -13.71 6.96
N GLU A 66 0.67 -13.87 6.10
CA GLU A 66 0.88 -14.51 4.79
C GLU A 66 1.69 -13.65 3.82
N LEU A 67 1.54 -12.32 3.89
CA LEU A 67 2.31 -11.39 3.07
C LEU A 67 3.71 -11.20 3.63
N GLN A 68 3.85 -11.21 4.95
CA GLN A 68 5.17 -11.26 5.57
C GLN A 68 5.99 -12.44 5.02
N ARG A 69 5.43 -13.66 5.05
CA ARG A 69 6.07 -14.86 4.48
C ARG A 69 6.33 -14.74 2.98
N ARG A 70 5.41 -14.13 2.23
CA ARG A 70 5.59 -13.95 0.77
C ARG A 70 6.76 -13.02 0.42
N PHE A 71 7.07 -12.06 1.28
CA PHE A 71 8.04 -11.00 1.00
C PHE A 71 9.28 -11.02 1.90
N GLU A 72 9.41 -12.02 2.78
CA GLU A 72 10.56 -12.13 3.69
C GLU A 72 11.89 -12.27 2.94
N ASP A 73 11.87 -12.96 1.80
CA ASP A 73 13.06 -13.18 0.97
C ASP A 73 13.27 -12.10 -0.11
N VAL A 74 12.32 -11.17 -0.29
CA VAL A 74 12.45 -10.12 -1.31
C VAL A 74 13.47 -9.08 -0.88
N VAL A 75 14.51 -8.88 -1.70
CA VAL A 75 15.64 -8.01 -1.37
C VAL A 75 15.26 -6.53 -1.50
N HIS A 76 14.52 -6.15 -2.54
CA HIS A 76 14.18 -4.75 -2.80
C HIS A 76 12.75 -4.39 -2.44
N VAL A 77 12.60 -3.29 -1.70
CA VAL A 77 11.30 -2.76 -1.28
C VAL A 77 10.48 -2.27 -2.46
N ALA A 78 11.13 -1.84 -3.54
CA ALA A 78 10.48 -1.48 -4.81
C ALA A 78 9.71 -2.66 -5.43
N ASP A 79 10.23 -3.88 -5.33
CA ASP A 79 9.56 -5.08 -5.85
C ASP A 79 8.31 -5.39 -5.05
N ILE A 80 8.40 -5.30 -3.71
CA ILE A 80 7.26 -5.45 -2.81
C ILE A 80 6.21 -4.36 -3.12
N HIS A 81 6.65 -3.12 -3.29
CA HIS A 81 5.78 -2.00 -3.63
C HIS A 81 5.04 -2.23 -4.95
N GLN A 82 5.74 -2.64 -6.00
CA GLN A 82 5.16 -2.91 -7.32
C GLN A 82 4.14 -4.05 -7.28
N GLN A 83 4.52 -5.19 -6.68
CA GLN A 83 3.65 -6.36 -6.58
C GLN A 83 2.39 -6.12 -5.74
N LEU A 84 2.44 -5.18 -4.80
CA LEU A 84 1.28 -4.76 -4.03
C LEU A 84 0.44 -3.75 -4.80
N LYS A 85 1.06 -2.77 -5.45
CA LYS A 85 0.36 -1.68 -6.13
C LYS A 85 -0.56 -2.15 -7.26
N GLU A 86 -0.14 -3.16 -8.02
CA GLU A 86 -0.90 -3.70 -9.16
C GLU A 86 -2.26 -4.31 -8.75
N PRO A 87 -2.32 -5.34 -7.88
CA PRO A 87 -3.58 -5.92 -7.44
C PRO A 87 -4.42 -4.96 -6.58
N PHE A 88 -3.81 -4.05 -5.82
CA PHE A 88 -4.59 -3.08 -5.04
C PHE A 88 -5.22 -1.99 -5.89
N GLY A 89 -4.56 -1.56 -6.97
CA GLY A 89 -5.14 -0.61 -7.93
C GLY A 89 -6.42 -1.17 -8.55
N GLU A 90 -6.37 -2.42 -9.00
CA GLU A 90 -7.51 -3.15 -9.55
C GLU A 90 -8.60 -3.42 -8.51
N PHE A 91 -8.21 -3.86 -7.30
CA PHE A 91 -9.16 -4.08 -6.19
C PHE A 91 -9.93 -2.81 -5.82
N LEU A 92 -9.23 -1.67 -5.70
CA LEU A 92 -9.86 -0.38 -5.40
C LEU A 92 -10.79 0.07 -6.53
N GLN A 93 -10.45 -0.22 -7.79
CA GLN A 93 -11.31 0.09 -8.93
C GLN A 93 -12.55 -0.80 -8.95
N ALA A 94 -12.40 -2.12 -8.78
CA ALA A 94 -13.49 -3.08 -8.74
C ALA A 94 -14.44 -2.80 -7.56
N LYS A 95 -13.90 -2.40 -6.40
CA LYS A 95 -14.68 -2.03 -5.23
C LYS A 95 -15.47 -0.73 -5.46
N ARG A 96 -14.83 0.32 -5.99
CA ARG A 96 -15.52 1.57 -6.40
C ARG A 96 -16.62 1.31 -7.41
N TYR A 97 -16.36 0.46 -8.40
CA TYR A 97 -17.37 0.04 -9.38
C TYR A 97 -18.55 -0.65 -8.71
N THR A 98 -18.30 -1.62 -7.82
CA THR A 98 -19.35 -2.35 -7.11
C THR A 98 -20.21 -1.43 -6.25
N ILE A 99 -19.59 -0.54 -5.48
CA ILE A 99 -20.30 0.44 -4.64
C ILE A 99 -21.13 1.39 -5.50
N THR A 100 -20.56 1.91 -6.59
CA THR A 100 -21.28 2.80 -7.52
C THR A 100 -22.46 2.08 -8.16
N LYS A 101 -22.27 0.83 -8.58
CA LYS A 101 -23.32 -0.01 -9.14
C LYS A 101 -24.43 -0.26 -8.11
N ASP A 102 -24.09 -0.67 -6.90
CA ASP A 102 -25.03 -0.95 -5.81
C ASP A 102 -25.83 0.30 -5.45
N LEU A 103 -25.18 1.48 -5.43
CA LEU A 103 -25.84 2.76 -5.25
C LEU A 103 -26.85 3.04 -6.38
N MET A 104 -26.42 2.90 -7.64
CA MET A 104 -27.27 3.17 -8.82
C MET A 104 -28.47 2.23 -8.92
N ILE A 105 -28.34 0.96 -8.51
CA ILE A 105 -29.44 -0.01 -8.57
C ILE A 105 -30.29 -0.02 -7.29
N SER A 106 -29.82 0.63 -6.22
CA SER A 106 -30.59 0.70 -4.98
C SER A 106 -31.86 1.51 -5.20
N ARG A 107 -33.01 0.89 -4.91
CA ARG A 107 -34.31 1.54 -4.92
C ARG A 107 -34.88 1.53 -3.51
N MET A 108 -35.50 2.63 -3.12
CA MET A 108 -36.26 2.69 -1.88
C MET A 108 -37.45 1.72 -1.98
N ARG A 109 -37.68 0.91 -0.95
CA ARG A 109 -38.84 0.00 -0.92
C ARG A 109 -40.07 0.79 -0.46
N GLU A 110 -41.25 0.38 -0.90
CA GLU A 110 -42.52 1.09 -0.61
C GLU A 110 -42.81 1.24 0.89
N ASP A 111 -42.22 0.38 1.73
CA ASP A 111 -42.38 0.32 3.18
C ASP A 111 -41.22 0.95 3.97
N THR A 112 -40.21 1.52 3.30
CA THR A 112 -39.04 2.14 3.98
C THR A 112 -39.09 3.66 3.92
N SER A 113 -38.67 4.29 5.02
CA SER A 113 -38.59 5.75 5.07
C SER A 113 -37.38 6.28 4.27
N VAL A 114 -37.49 7.51 3.76
CA VAL A 114 -36.40 8.22 3.09
C VAL A 114 -35.15 8.31 3.97
N ARG A 115 -35.33 8.44 5.29
CA ARG A 115 -34.22 8.49 6.27
C ARG A 115 -33.46 7.16 6.31
N GLU A 116 -34.16 6.04 6.39
CA GLU A 116 -33.54 4.70 6.42
C GLU A 116 -32.84 4.38 5.11
N HIS A 117 -33.46 4.74 3.98
CA HIS A 117 -32.83 4.60 2.67
C HIS A 117 -31.56 5.46 2.55
N GLY A 118 -31.60 6.70 3.03
CA GLY A 118 -30.44 7.58 3.09
C GLY A 118 -29.31 7.04 3.97
N PHE A 119 -29.63 6.41 5.10
CA PHE A 119 -28.62 5.72 5.92
C PHE A 119 -27.97 4.55 5.18
N CYS A 120 -28.74 3.79 4.41
CA CYS A 120 -28.21 2.71 3.59
C CYS A 120 -27.18 3.23 2.56
N TRP A 121 -27.46 4.37 1.91
CA TRP A 121 -26.51 5.01 1.00
C TRP A 121 -25.25 5.52 1.69
N ILE A 122 -25.40 6.18 2.85
CA ILE A 122 -24.27 6.64 3.65
C ILE A 122 -23.39 5.45 4.04
N PHE A 123 -23.99 4.31 4.41
CA PHE A 123 -23.25 3.10 4.75
C PHE A 123 -22.50 2.50 3.55
N LEU A 124 -23.15 2.40 2.39
CA LEU A 124 -22.51 1.93 1.15
C LEU A 124 -21.28 2.79 0.79
N CYS A 125 -21.42 4.12 0.84
CA CYS A 125 -20.33 5.05 0.55
C CYS A 125 -19.21 5.01 1.61
N ARG A 126 -19.54 4.84 2.89
CA ARG A 126 -18.54 4.76 3.97
C ARG A 126 -17.78 3.44 4.02
N SER A 127 -18.20 2.43 3.26
CA SER A 127 -17.45 1.17 3.15
C SER A 127 -16.09 1.33 2.43
N GLU A 128 -15.82 2.52 1.89
CA GLU A 128 -14.54 2.95 1.29
C GLU A 128 -13.49 3.46 2.28
N SER A 129 -13.86 3.84 3.51
CA SER A 129 -12.96 4.45 4.51
C SER A 129 -12.39 3.48 5.54
#